data_AF-A0A820V815-F1
#
_entry.id   AF-A0A820V815-F1
#
_cell.length_a   1.000
_cell.length_b   1.000
_cell.length_c   1.000
_cell.angle_alpha   90.00
_cell.angle_beta   90.00
_cell.angle_gamma   90.00
#
_symmetry.space_group_name_H-M   'P 1'
#
loop_
_entity.id
_entity.type
_entity.pdbx_description
1 polymer ?
#
loop_
_entity_poly.entity_id
_entity_poly.type
_entity_poly.pdbx_seq_one_letter_code
_entity_poly.pdbx_strand_id
1 'polypeptide(L)'
;ASLFASNIGSGHFIGLSGSGASSGIGVAGFEIGAIYMLMVLGWLFVPVYMKAEVYTMPQYLKLRFGGERIRIYLTCLALMLSIFTKISVDLYSGAVFLQQALNWNLYASVIALILLAAFFTVGGGLTAVIWTDFIQTVIMIISAVILMIISFARVGGIEQIRSLFPYAVANTTLHSTTECGIPNENYFSLIRPFDAVVVVVV
;
A
#
# COMPACT_ATOMS: atom_id res chain seq x y z
N ALA A 1 0.51 5.03 15.31
CA ALA A 1 -0.10 3.75 14.94
C ALA A 1 -1.18 3.93 13.88
N SER A 2 -2.32 4.60 14.16
CA SER A 2 -3.39 4.77 13.16
C SER A 2 -2.94 5.43 11.84
N LEU A 3 -2.08 6.47 11.88
CA LEU A 3 -1.52 7.07 10.64
C LEU A 3 -0.73 6.07 9.77
N PHE A 4 -0.07 5.08 10.38
CA PHE A 4 0.63 4.01 9.67
C PHE A 4 -0.35 2.98 9.11
N ALA A 5 -1.35 2.58 9.91
CA ALA A 5 -2.43 1.69 9.49
C ALA A 5 -3.22 2.26 8.29
N SER A 6 -3.56 3.56 8.34
CA SER A 6 -4.31 4.22 7.27
C SER A 6 -3.47 4.47 6.00
N ASN A 7 -2.14 4.43 6.11
CA ASN A 7 -1.24 4.53 4.96
C ASN A 7 -0.96 3.16 4.33
N ILE A 8 -0.85 2.12 5.17
CA ILE A 8 -0.52 0.76 4.75
C ILE A 8 -1.83 -0.02 4.56
N GLY A 9 -2.32 -0.06 3.32
CA GLY A 9 -3.47 -0.85 2.90
C GLY A 9 -3.10 -2.26 2.39
N SER A 10 -4.12 -3.06 2.09
CA SER A 10 -3.95 -4.36 1.41
C SER A 10 -3.31 -4.19 0.03
N GLY A 11 -3.55 -3.05 -0.64
CA GLY A 11 -2.88 -2.67 -1.89
C GLY A 11 -1.37 -2.54 -1.73
N HIS A 12 -0.89 -1.94 -0.63
CA HIS A 12 0.55 -1.82 -0.37
C HIS A 12 1.18 -3.20 -0.14
N PHE A 13 0.56 -4.08 0.64
CA PHE A 13 1.13 -5.39 0.94
C PHE A 13 1.21 -6.28 -0.30
N ILE A 14 0.13 -6.36 -1.09
CA ILE A 14 0.08 -7.20 -2.30
C ILE A 14 0.86 -6.55 -3.46
N GLY A 15 0.73 -5.24 -3.64
CA GLY A 15 1.40 -4.48 -4.71
C GLY A 15 2.91 -4.40 -4.54
N LEU A 16 3.41 -4.11 -3.33
CA LEU A 16 4.86 -4.07 -3.07
C LEU A 16 5.46 -5.47 -3.09
N SER A 17 4.75 -6.49 -2.58
CA SER A 17 5.22 -7.88 -2.65
C SER A 17 5.25 -8.39 -4.09
N GLY A 18 4.24 -8.06 -4.90
CA GLY A 18 4.20 -8.39 -6.33
C GLY A 18 5.29 -7.68 -7.13
N SER A 19 5.49 -6.39 -6.87
CA SER A 19 6.57 -5.62 -7.48
C SER A 19 7.96 -6.10 -7.02
N GLY A 20 8.10 -6.50 -5.76
CA GLY A 20 9.32 -7.12 -5.23
C GLY A 20 9.59 -8.50 -5.85
N ALA A 21 8.55 -9.27 -6.13
CA ALA A 21 8.67 -10.57 -6.81
C ALA A 21 9.08 -10.43 -8.29
N SER A 22 8.54 -9.44 -9.00
CA SER A 22 8.86 -9.22 -10.43
C SER A 22 10.15 -8.44 -10.63
N SER A 23 10.43 -7.45 -9.77
CA SER A 23 11.53 -6.51 -9.96
C SER A 23 12.70 -6.75 -9.00
N GLY A 24 12.50 -7.37 -7.84
CA GLY A 24 13.55 -7.57 -6.83
C GLY A 24 13.65 -6.44 -5.79
N ILE A 25 14.82 -6.30 -5.15
CA ILE A 25 15.00 -5.47 -3.95
C ILE A 25 14.93 -3.95 -4.21
N GLY A 26 14.93 -3.51 -5.47
CA GLY A 26 14.87 -2.09 -5.83
C GLY A 26 13.63 -1.37 -5.28
N VAL A 27 12.51 -2.09 -5.10
CA VAL A 27 11.28 -1.55 -4.50
C VAL A 27 11.50 -1.15 -3.04
N ALA A 28 12.38 -1.84 -2.30
CA ALA A 28 12.71 -1.46 -0.93
C ALA A 28 13.45 -0.11 -0.85
N GLY A 29 14.16 0.28 -1.90
CA GLY A 29 14.82 1.58 -1.98
C GLY A 29 13.82 2.75 -1.98
N PHE A 30 12.66 2.57 -2.61
CA PHE A 30 11.57 3.54 -2.57
C PHE A 30 11.05 3.75 -1.15
N GLU A 31 10.82 2.66 -0.40
CA GLU A 31 10.33 2.74 0.99
C GLU A 31 11.35 3.39 1.94
N ILE A 32 12.64 3.05 1.78
CA ILE A 32 13.71 3.68 2.57
C ILE A 32 13.80 5.18 2.25
N GLY A 33 13.70 5.56 0.97
CA GLY A 33 13.66 6.97 0.56
C GLY A 33 12.43 7.71 1.10
N ALA A 34 11.28 7.05 1.13
CA ALA A 34 10.04 7.60 1.67
C ALA A 34 10.16 7.91 3.17
N ILE A 35 10.83 7.06 3.96
CA ILE A 35 11.07 7.31 5.40
C ILE A 35 11.81 8.64 5.61
N TYR A 36 12.90 8.87 4.85
CA TYR A 36 13.66 10.12 4.97
C TYR A 36 12.84 11.34 4.55
N MET A 37 12.10 11.23 3.43
CA MET A 37 11.21 12.31 2.97
C MET A 37 10.10 12.61 3.98
N LEU A 38 9.48 11.58 4.59
CA LEU A 38 8.46 11.75 5.62
C LEU A 38 9.00 12.40 6.89
N MET A 39 10.24 12.10 7.28
CA MET A 39 10.89 12.73 8.43
C MET A 39 11.12 14.23 8.19
N VAL A 40 11.62 14.59 7.00
CA VAL A 40 11.81 15.99 6.59
C VAL A 40 10.46 16.72 6.49
N LEU A 41 9.45 16.08 5.88
CA LEU A 41 8.11 16.63 5.76
C LEU A 41 7.48 16.87 7.13
N GLY A 42 7.62 15.91 8.05
CA GLY A 42 7.14 16.01 9.42
C GLY A 42 7.78 17.20 10.14
N TRP A 43 9.11 17.33 10.09
CA TRP A 43 9.80 18.43 10.76
C TRP A 43 9.45 19.81 10.18
N LEU A 44 9.24 19.91 8.86
CA LEU A 44 8.90 21.18 8.20
C LEU A 44 7.43 21.57 8.36
N PHE A 45 6.50 20.63 8.17
CA PHE A 45 5.07 20.93 8.09
C PHE A 45 4.31 20.80 9.42
N VAL A 46 4.74 19.93 10.34
CA VAL A 46 4.11 19.82 11.68
C VAL A 46 4.08 21.16 12.44
N PRO A 47 5.18 21.93 12.57
CA PRO A 47 5.12 23.21 13.27
C PRO A 47 4.21 24.23 12.57
N VAL A 48 4.09 24.15 11.25
CA VAL A 48 3.21 25.03 10.46
C VAL A 48 1.74 24.67 10.72
N TYR A 49 1.38 23.38 10.74
CA TYR A 49 0.01 22.96 10.99
C TYR A 49 -0.44 23.24 12.42
N MET A 50 0.44 23.08 13.41
CA MET A 50 0.11 23.43 14.80
C MET A 50 -0.14 24.93 14.97
N LYS A 51 0.67 25.80 14.34
CA LYS A 51 0.46 27.26 14.40
C LYS A 51 -0.78 27.73 13.67
N ALA A 52 -1.22 27.01 12.64
CA ALA A 52 -2.40 27.36 11.86
C ALA A 52 -3.71 26.81 12.47
N GLU A 53 -3.66 26.01 13.53
CA GLU A 53 -4.82 25.39 14.20
C GLU A 53 -5.78 24.68 13.23
N VAL A 54 -5.21 23.97 12.26
CA VAL A 54 -5.95 23.25 11.21
C VAL A 54 -5.96 21.75 11.46
N TYR A 55 -7.14 21.16 11.25
CA TYR A 55 -7.35 19.71 11.44
C TYR A 55 -7.39 18.94 10.11
N THR A 56 -7.55 19.63 8.98
CA THR A 56 -7.67 19.00 7.66
C THR A 56 -6.84 19.72 6.60
N MET A 57 -6.32 18.96 5.63
CA MET A 57 -5.52 19.50 4.53
C MET A 57 -6.28 20.56 3.70
N PRO A 58 -7.54 20.34 3.27
CA PRO A 58 -8.29 21.38 2.54
C PRO A 58 -8.52 22.65 3.37
N GLN A 59 -8.63 22.53 4.69
CA GLN A 59 -8.78 23.68 5.58
C GLN A 59 -7.49 24.49 5.69
N TYR A 60 -6.32 23.85 5.70
CA TYR A 60 -5.03 24.53 5.59
C TYR A 60 -4.93 25.32 4.26
N LEU A 61 -5.33 24.70 3.15
CA LEU A 61 -5.32 25.35 1.84
C LEU A 61 -6.28 26.54 1.78
N LYS A 62 -7.44 26.47 2.47
CA LYS A 62 -8.36 27.60 2.62
C LYS A 62 -7.70 28.79 3.30
N LEU A 63 -7.00 28.58 4.42
CA LEU A 63 -6.35 29.66 5.16
C LEU A 63 -5.21 30.30 4.38
N ARG A 64 -4.50 29.50 3.57
CA ARG A 64 -3.35 29.98 2.78
C ARG A 64 -3.73 30.73 1.50
N PHE A 65 -4.72 30.24 0.75
CA PHE A 65 -5.10 30.81 -0.55
C PHE A 65 -6.33 31.72 -0.49
N GLY A 66 -7.10 31.66 0.59
CA GLY A 66 -8.38 32.35 0.72
C GLY A 66 -9.47 31.71 -0.14
N GLY A 67 -10.72 31.76 0.34
CA GLY A 67 -11.90 31.35 -0.44
C GLY A 67 -12.61 30.09 0.05
N GLU A 68 -13.86 30.26 0.47
CA GLU A 68 -14.77 29.17 0.88
C GLU A 68 -15.02 28.16 -0.25
N ARG A 69 -15.15 28.66 -1.49
CA ARG A 69 -15.43 27.84 -2.69
C ARG A 69 -14.30 26.87 -2.99
N ILE A 70 -13.05 27.32 -2.84
CA ILE A 70 -11.85 26.51 -3.09
C ILE A 70 -11.77 25.36 -2.07
N ARG A 71 -12.10 25.62 -0.79
CA ARG A 71 -12.18 24.57 0.23
C ARG A 71 -13.18 23.49 -0.14
N ILE A 72 -14.41 23.87 -0.51
CA ILE A 72 -15.46 22.92 -0.84
C ILE A 72 -15.06 22.08 -2.06
N TYR A 73 -14.49 22.73 -3.09
CA TYR A 73 -14.01 22.04 -4.28
C TYR A 73 -12.88 21.05 -3.94
N LEU A 74 -11.86 21.47 -3.19
CA LEU A 74 -10.73 20.61 -2.80
C LEU A 74 -11.16 19.46 -1.88
N THR A 75 -12.06 19.70 -0.93
CA THR A 75 -12.60 18.64 -0.08
C THR A 75 -13.41 17.64 -0.90
N CYS A 76 -14.28 18.11 -1.80
CA CYS A 76 -15.05 17.24 -2.68
C CYS A 76 -14.14 16.40 -3.58
N LEU A 77 -13.15 17.04 -4.21
CA LEU A 77 -12.15 16.37 -5.05
C LEU A 77 -11.36 15.34 -4.25
N ALA A 78 -10.88 15.69 -3.05
CA ALA A 78 -10.12 14.78 -2.20
C ALA A 78 -10.96 13.58 -1.73
N LEU A 79 -12.24 13.79 -1.40
CA LEU A 79 -13.16 12.70 -1.06
C LEU A 79 -13.42 11.80 -2.25
N MET A 80 -13.70 12.39 -3.42
CA MET A 80 -13.92 11.65 -4.66
C MET A 80 -12.71 10.78 -5.01
N LEU A 81 -11.50 11.36 -5.02
CA LEU A 81 -10.25 10.64 -5.26
C LEU A 81 -9.99 9.54 -4.22
N SER A 82 -10.29 9.80 -2.94
CA SER A 82 -10.10 8.79 -1.88
C SER A 82 -11.03 7.59 -2.07
N ILE A 83 -12.28 7.82 -2.46
CA ILE A 83 -13.24 6.74 -2.71
C ILE A 83 -12.85 5.95 -3.96
N PHE A 84 -12.61 6.63 -5.08
CA PHE A 84 -12.37 5.95 -6.35
C PHE A 84 -11.00 5.28 -6.42
N THR A 85 -9.96 5.88 -5.84
CA THR A 85 -8.61 5.33 -5.90
C THR A 85 -8.33 4.44 -4.70
N LYS A 86 -8.34 4.99 -3.48
CA LYS A 86 -7.89 4.23 -2.30
C LYS A 86 -8.83 3.08 -1.95
N ILE A 87 -10.11 3.35 -1.75
CA ILE A 87 -11.07 2.32 -1.32
C ILE A 87 -11.19 1.22 -2.39
N SER A 88 -11.24 1.58 -3.68
CA SER A 88 -11.32 0.60 -4.77
C SER A 88 -10.11 -0.33 -4.84
N VAL A 89 -8.89 0.21 -4.73
CA VAL A 89 -7.65 -0.59 -4.77
C VAL A 89 -7.61 -1.55 -3.58
N ASP A 90 -7.92 -1.08 -2.38
CA ASP A 90 -7.90 -1.93 -1.18
C ASP A 90 -8.97 -3.03 -1.22
N LEU A 91 -10.17 -2.70 -1.72
CA LEU A 91 -11.26 -3.66 -1.86
C LEU A 91 -10.97 -4.72 -2.93
N TYR A 92 -10.41 -4.30 -4.07
CA TYR A 92 -10.01 -5.22 -5.14
C TYR A 92 -8.87 -6.14 -4.68
N SER A 93 -7.83 -5.58 -4.07
CA SER A 93 -6.70 -6.33 -3.52
C SER A 93 -7.17 -7.35 -2.47
N GLY A 94 -8.08 -6.94 -1.57
CA GLY A 94 -8.70 -7.83 -0.59
C GLY A 94 -9.57 -8.92 -1.22
N ALA A 95 -10.32 -8.62 -2.27
CA ALA A 95 -11.15 -9.61 -2.95
C ALA A 95 -10.32 -10.67 -3.70
N VAL A 96 -9.22 -10.27 -4.34
CA VAL A 96 -8.27 -11.20 -4.98
C VAL A 96 -7.63 -12.11 -3.92
N PHE A 97 -7.26 -11.57 -2.77
CA PHE A 97 -6.74 -12.38 -1.66
C PHE A 97 -7.76 -13.42 -1.19
N LEU A 98 -9.01 -13.01 -1.00
CA LEU A 98 -10.08 -13.91 -0.55
C LEU A 98 -10.41 -14.98 -1.60
N GLN A 99 -10.38 -14.62 -2.88
CA GLN A 99 -10.51 -15.57 -3.98
C GLN A 99 -9.41 -16.63 -3.95
N GLN A 100 -8.15 -16.26 -3.71
CA GLN A 100 -7.04 -17.22 -3.63
C GLN A 100 -7.10 -18.09 -2.37
N ALA A 101 -7.56 -17.55 -1.24
CA ALA A 101 -7.64 -18.27 0.03
C ALA A 101 -8.82 -19.24 0.10
N LEU A 102 -10.00 -18.84 -0.40
CA LEU A 102 -11.26 -19.58 -0.28
C LEU A 102 -11.75 -20.20 -1.60
N ASN A 103 -11.07 -19.96 -2.72
CA ASN A 103 -11.51 -20.33 -4.08
C ASN A 103 -12.92 -19.83 -4.43
N TRP A 104 -13.30 -18.66 -3.91
CA TRP A 104 -14.60 -18.03 -4.18
C TRP A 104 -14.61 -17.19 -5.45
N ASN A 105 -15.80 -16.92 -5.98
CA ASN A 105 -15.96 -15.95 -7.04
C ASN A 105 -15.56 -14.55 -6.56
N LEU A 106 -14.89 -13.77 -7.41
CA LEU A 106 -14.45 -12.41 -7.11
C LEU A 106 -15.63 -11.51 -6.68
N TYR A 107 -16.78 -11.60 -7.36
CA TYR A 107 -17.96 -10.81 -7.01
C TYR A 107 -18.51 -11.15 -5.63
N ALA A 108 -18.52 -12.43 -5.26
CA ALA A 108 -18.96 -12.87 -3.93
C ALA A 108 -18.02 -12.35 -2.83
N SER A 109 -16.71 -12.34 -3.11
CA SER A 109 -15.68 -11.84 -2.19
C SER A 109 -15.82 -10.34 -1.94
N VAL A 110 -16.06 -9.54 -3.00
CA VAL A 110 -16.29 -8.09 -2.88
C VAL A 110 -17.53 -7.79 -2.04
N ILE A 111 -18.65 -8.47 -2.31
CA ILE A 111 -19.89 -8.26 -1.56
C ILE A 111 -19.69 -8.60 -0.08
N ALA A 112 -19.02 -9.71 0.23
CA ALA A 112 -18.72 -10.10 1.60
C ALA A 112 -17.86 -9.05 2.34
N LEU A 113 -16.82 -8.52 1.67
CA LEU A 113 -15.97 -7.46 2.24
C LEU A 113 -16.73 -6.17 2.50
N ILE A 114 -17.58 -5.72 1.58
CA ILE A 114 -18.41 -4.52 1.76
C ILE A 114 -19.37 -4.71 2.93
N LEU A 115 -20.04 -5.87 3.03
CA LEU A 115 -20.97 -6.15 4.12
C LEU A 115 -20.27 -6.16 5.48
N LEU A 116 -19.08 -6.77 5.55
CA LEU A 116 -18.28 -6.80 6.78
C LEU A 116 -17.83 -5.39 7.18
N ALA A 117 -17.30 -4.62 6.22
CA ALA A 117 -16.86 -3.24 6.46
C ALA A 117 -18.02 -2.34 6.89
N ALA A 118 -19.19 -2.47 6.25
CA ALA A 118 -20.39 -1.72 6.60
C ALA A 118 -20.87 -2.07 8.01
N PHE A 119 -20.88 -3.36 8.37
CA PHE A 119 -21.29 -3.82 9.70
C PHE A 119 -20.41 -3.21 10.81
N PHE A 120 -19.08 -3.27 10.66
CA PHE A 120 -18.17 -2.68 11.65
C PHE A 120 -18.21 -1.15 11.67
N THR A 121 -18.41 -0.49 10.53
CA THR A 121 -18.48 0.97 10.44
C THR A 121 -19.76 1.51 11.09
N VAL A 122 -20.91 0.89 10.82
CA VAL A 122 -22.22 1.30 11.37
C VAL A 122 -22.29 1.00 12.86
N GLY A 123 -21.79 -0.16 13.30
CA GLY A 123 -21.86 -0.57 14.70
C GLY A 123 -20.91 0.16 15.65
N GLY A 124 -19.75 0.63 15.15
CA GLY A 124 -18.63 1.03 16.01
C GLY A 124 -18.36 2.53 16.15
N GLY A 125 -18.75 3.35 15.18
CA GLY A 125 -18.39 4.77 15.13
C GLY A 125 -16.87 5.03 15.05
N LEU A 126 -16.45 6.30 15.20
CA LEU A 126 -15.03 6.69 15.03
C LEU A 126 -14.10 6.01 16.04
N THR A 127 -14.57 5.79 17.27
CA THR A 127 -13.76 5.17 18.34
C THR A 127 -13.43 3.70 18.03
N ALA A 128 -14.38 2.94 17.50
CA ALA A 128 -14.13 1.55 17.12
C ALA A 128 -13.10 1.47 15.99
N VAL A 129 -13.18 2.37 15.01
CA VAL A 129 -12.23 2.42 13.88
C VAL A 129 -10.79 2.62 14.38
N ILE A 130 -10.59 3.53 15.35
CA ILE A 130 -9.25 3.77 15.92
C ILE A 130 -8.71 2.51 16.62
N TRP A 131 -9.57 1.78 17.34
CA TRP A 131 -9.17 0.52 17.99
C TRP A 131 -8.86 -0.58 16.98
N THR A 132 -9.66 -0.72 15.92
CA THR A 132 -9.40 -1.71 14.88
C THR A 132 -8.11 -1.41 14.11
N ASP A 133 -7.81 -0.14 13.84
CA ASP A 133 -6.56 0.29 13.20
C ASP A 133 -5.32 -0.07 14.03
N PHE A 134 -5.41 0.09 15.35
CA PHE A 134 -4.33 -0.26 16.26
C PHE A 134 -4.05 -1.77 16.22
N ILE A 135 -5.11 -2.58 16.35
CA ILE A 135 -5.01 -4.04 16.28
C ILE A 135 -4.46 -4.48 14.92
N GLN A 136 -4.95 -3.90 13.83
CA GLN A 136 -4.47 -4.18 12.47
C GLN A 136 -2.97 -3.93 12.33
N THR A 137 -2.47 -2.81 12.86
CA THR A 137 -1.02 -2.50 12.81
C THR A 137 -0.19 -3.59 13.47
N VAL A 138 -0.61 -4.06 14.65
CA VAL A 138 0.11 -5.10 15.41
C VAL A 138 0.10 -6.42 14.64
N ILE A 139 -1.06 -6.82 14.12
CA ILE A 139 -1.21 -8.06 13.34
C ILE A 139 -0.34 -8.02 12.09
N MET A 140 -0.30 -6.87 11.38
CA MET A 140 0.51 -6.72 10.17
C MET A 140 2.02 -6.83 10.43
N ILE A 141 2.51 -6.28 11.54
CA ILE A 141 3.94 -6.37 11.89
C ILE A 141 4.30 -7.83 12.20
N ILE A 142 3.49 -8.52 13.00
CA ILE A 142 3.74 -9.92 13.37
C ILE A 142 3.68 -10.82 12.13
N SER A 143 2.67 -10.66 11.26
CA SER A 143 2.52 -11.48 10.05
C SER A 143 3.69 -11.26 9.07
N ALA A 144 4.14 -10.02 8.89
CA ALA A 144 5.28 -9.70 8.04
C ALA A 144 6.57 -10.38 8.53
N VAL A 145 6.84 -10.34 9.84
CA VAL A 145 8.03 -10.99 10.42
C VAL A 145 7.97 -12.51 10.27
N ILE A 146 6.82 -13.12 10.55
CA ILE A 146 6.64 -14.57 10.41
C ILE A 146 6.81 -15.00 8.94
N LEU A 147 6.17 -14.29 8.01
CA LEU A 147 6.29 -14.56 6.57
C LEU A 147 7.72 -14.40 6.09
N MET A 148 8.43 -13.38 6.55
CA MET A 148 9.85 -13.18 6.24
C MET A 148 10.69 -14.40 6.67
N ILE A 149 10.55 -14.84 7.92
CA ILE A 149 11.33 -15.97 8.47
C ILE A 149 11.03 -17.26 7.69
N ILE A 150 9.75 -17.58 7.45
CA ILE A 150 9.34 -18.78 6.72
C ILE A 150 9.87 -18.74 5.28
N SER A 151 9.80 -17.59 4.61
CA SER A 151 10.33 -17.43 3.25
C SER A 151 11.84 -17.66 3.21
N PHE A 152 12.62 -17.08 4.14
CA PHE A 152 14.07 -17.32 4.18
C PHE A 152 14.43 -18.79 4.47
N ALA A 153 13.69 -19.44 5.37
CA ALA A 153 13.90 -20.84 5.69
C ALA A 153 13.60 -21.76 4.50
N ARG A 154 12.56 -21.44 3.71
CA ARG A 154 12.14 -22.25 2.56
C ARG A 154 13.04 -22.06 1.33
N VAL A 155 13.59 -20.85 1.15
CA VAL A 155 14.53 -20.57 0.06
C VAL A 155 15.97 -20.95 0.43
N GLY A 156 16.28 -21.26 1.69
CA GLY A 156 17.62 -21.73 2.09
C GLY A 156 18.67 -20.62 2.22
N GLY A 157 18.23 -19.39 2.54
CA GLY A 157 19.10 -18.25 2.82
C GLY A 157 19.28 -17.25 1.66
N ILE A 158 20.02 -16.17 1.93
CA ILE A 158 20.17 -15.03 1.01
C ILE A 158 20.93 -15.42 -0.27
N GLU A 159 21.93 -16.30 -0.15
CA GLU A 159 22.72 -16.76 -1.30
C GLU A 159 21.88 -17.56 -2.30
N GLN A 160 20.97 -18.39 -1.82
CA GLN A 160 20.04 -19.15 -2.66
C GLN A 160 18.99 -18.24 -3.28
N ILE A 161 18.49 -17.22 -2.56
CA ILE A 161 17.63 -16.20 -3.17
C ILE A 161 18.34 -15.55 -4.34
N ARG A 162 19.61 -15.17 -4.20
CA ARG A 162 20.36 -14.50 -5.27
C ARG A 162 20.49 -15.37 -6.52
N SER A 163 20.76 -16.67 -6.37
CA SER A 163 20.95 -17.55 -7.52
C SER A 163 19.63 -18.01 -8.17
N LEU A 164 18.55 -18.14 -7.39
CA LEU A 164 17.26 -18.63 -7.86
C LEU A 164 16.33 -17.52 -8.38
N PHE A 165 16.48 -16.29 -7.90
CA PHE A 165 15.67 -15.14 -8.33
C PHE A 165 15.58 -14.95 -9.85
N PRO A 166 16.69 -15.03 -10.64
CA PRO A 166 16.59 -14.86 -12.10
C PRO A 166 15.76 -15.95 -12.82
N TYR A 167 15.55 -17.10 -12.18
CA TYR A 167 14.75 -18.21 -12.72
C TYR A 167 13.30 -18.22 -12.19
N ALA A 168 12.94 -17.28 -11.31
CA ALA A 168 11.62 -17.19 -10.69
C ALA A 168 10.59 -16.50 -11.61
N VAL A 169 10.33 -17.10 -12.78
CA VAL A 169 9.35 -16.60 -13.75
C VAL A 169 7.95 -17.13 -13.41
N ALA A 170 6.94 -16.26 -13.48
CA ALA A 170 5.55 -16.63 -13.22
C ALA A 170 5.03 -17.63 -14.27
N ASN A 171 4.53 -18.78 -13.81
CA ASN A 171 4.03 -19.86 -14.68
C ASN A 171 2.65 -19.57 -15.31
N THR A 172 1.91 -18.60 -14.77
CA THR A 172 0.57 -18.21 -15.24
C THR A 172 0.53 -16.71 -15.53
N THR A 173 0.49 -16.34 -16.81
CA THR A 173 0.29 -14.95 -17.25
C THR A 173 -1.14 -14.74 -17.73
N LEU A 174 -1.75 -13.61 -17.36
CA LEU A 174 -3.09 -13.21 -17.83
C LEU A 174 -3.10 -12.84 -19.34
N HIS A 175 -1.93 -12.55 -19.92
CA HIS A 175 -1.73 -12.25 -21.34
C HIS A 175 -0.58 -13.08 -21.92
N SER A 176 -0.79 -13.64 -23.11
CA SER A 176 0.16 -14.44 -23.89
C SER A 176 1.24 -13.58 -24.57
N THR A 177 1.81 -12.61 -23.86
CA THR A 177 2.99 -11.84 -24.31
C THR A 177 4.21 -12.32 -23.54
N THR A 178 5.22 -12.80 -24.29
CA THR A 178 6.43 -13.48 -23.82
C THR A 178 7.45 -12.61 -23.08
N GLU A 179 7.17 -11.32 -22.89
CA GLU A 179 8.09 -10.35 -22.27
C GLU A 179 7.70 -9.97 -20.83
N CYS A 180 6.52 -10.38 -20.35
CA CYS A 180 6.02 -9.98 -19.04
C CYS A 180 6.45 -10.98 -17.95
N GLY A 181 7.10 -10.49 -16.88
CA GLY A 181 7.45 -11.30 -15.71
C GLY A 181 8.88 -11.86 -15.69
N ILE A 182 9.75 -11.41 -16.61
CA ILE A 182 11.19 -11.72 -16.56
C ILE A 182 11.86 -10.76 -15.55
N PRO A 183 12.54 -11.27 -14.51
CA PRO A 183 13.22 -10.43 -13.54
C PRO A 183 14.39 -9.67 -14.20
N ASN A 184 14.48 -8.38 -13.91
CA ASN A 184 15.52 -7.49 -14.44
C ASN A 184 16.92 -7.94 -13.96
N GLU A 185 17.95 -7.83 -14.81
CA GLU A 185 19.34 -8.20 -14.52
C GLU A 185 19.91 -7.53 -13.24
N ASN A 186 19.38 -6.37 -12.85
CA ASN A 186 19.79 -5.62 -11.64
C ASN A 186 18.88 -5.87 -10.41
N TYR A 187 18.39 -7.10 -10.20
CA TYR A 187 17.41 -7.41 -9.15
C TYR A 187 17.91 -7.23 -7.70
N PHE A 188 19.23 -7.28 -7.45
CA PHE A 188 19.81 -7.14 -6.10
C PHE A 188 20.40 -5.74 -5.81
N SER A 189 20.33 -4.82 -6.77
CA SER A 189 20.81 -3.45 -6.60
C SER A 189 19.70 -2.55 -6.08
N LEU A 190 19.95 -1.88 -4.95
CA LEU A 190 19.00 -0.94 -4.36
C LEU A 190 18.85 0.34 -5.19
N ILE A 191 19.95 0.78 -5.84
CA ILE A 191 19.98 1.95 -6.70
C ILE A 191 19.98 1.48 -8.15
N ARG A 192 18.96 1.89 -8.92
CA ARG A 192 18.85 1.60 -10.36
C ARG A 192 19.23 2.80 -11.20
N PRO A 193 19.81 2.59 -12.40
CA PRO A 193 19.88 3.63 -13.42
C PRO A 193 18.46 4.06 -13.83
N PHE A 194 18.31 5.33 -14.24
CA PHE A 194 17.03 6.00 -14.55
C PHE A 194 16.22 5.34 -15.69
N ASP A 195 16.79 4.37 -16.41
CA ASP A 195 16.18 3.72 -17.58
C ASP A 195 15.21 2.58 -17.24
N ALA A 196 15.08 2.21 -15.97
CA ALA A 196 14.12 1.17 -15.56
C ALA A 196 12.73 1.78 -15.42
N VAL A 197 11.82 1.44 -16.34
CA VAL A 197 10.37 1.72 -16.23
C VAL A 197 9.89 1.27 -14.87
N VAL A 198 9.74 2.23 -13.95
CA VAL A 198 9.12 1.99 -12.65
C VAL A 198 7.63 1.90 -12.92
N VAL A 199 7.13 0.69 -13.16
CA VAL A 199 5.70 0.43 -13.12
C VAL A 199 5.29 0.50 -11.64
N VAL A 200 5.16 1.72 -11.12
CA VAL A 200 4.44 1.95 -9.87
C VAL A 200 2.97 1.75 -10.22
N VAL A 201 2.45 0.55 -9.98
CA VAL A 201 1.00 0.37 -9.89
C VAL A 201 0.60 0.98 -8.55
N VAL A 202 0.20 2.26 -8.59
CA VAL A 202 -0.56 2.91 -7.50
C VAL A 202 -2.00 2.44 -7.57
#